data_AF-A0A7W1UVH1-F1
#
_entry.id   AF-A0A7W1UVH1-F1
#
_cell.length_a   1.000
_cell.length_b   1.000
_cell.length_c   1.000
_cell.angle_alpha   90.00
_cell.angle_beta   90.00
_cell.angle_gamma   90.00
#
_symmetry.space_group_name_H-M   'P 1'
#
loop_
_entity.id
_entity.type
_entity.pdbx_description
1 polymer ?
#
loop_
_entity_poly.entity_id
_entity_poly.type
_entity_poly.pdbx_seq_one_letter_code
_entity_poly.pdbx_strand_id
1 'polypeptide(L)'
;MPFVAAEGGNPNLVELDVHIWQWGVLLGFILALLLVDILVFHRRAHAVKTHEAAIESTVWISIGVAFSLVILWWFGGAATGEYMSGYLIEKSLSIDNVFVWALILSYFKVPSKYQHRVLFWGIFGALVMRAIFIFAGLGLIEAFSWVLYVFGGLLLFTAARLVFTDSAHVDPENSKFLRVIQRFVKTSDELDGQKLFTIKDGVRLATPLFAVLLLIEGTDVI
;
A
#
# COMPACT_ATOMS: atom_id res chain seq x y z
N MET A 1 10.77 37.29 26.86
CA MET A 1 11.93 36.41 26.66
C MET A 1 12.08 35.51 27.88
N PRO A 2 12.33 34.20 27.76
CA PRO A 2 12.21 33.34 26.58
C PRO A 2 11.14 32.25 26.76
N PHE A 3 10.60 31.80 25.63
CA PHE A 3 9.84 30.58 25.46
C PHE A 3 10.70 29.39 25.93
N VAL A 4 10.09 28.51 26.72
CA VAL A 4 10.62 27.18 27.01
C VAL A 4 10.83 26.48 25.68
N ALA A 5 12.09 26.16 25.38
CA ALA A 5 12.47 25.29 24.29
C ALA A 5 11.71 23.97 24.46
N ALA A 6 10.95 23.58 23.43
CA ALA A 6 10.52 22.21 23.26
C ALA A 6 11.74 21.39 22.78
N GLU A 7 12.79 21.32 23.61
CA GLU A 7 13.77 20.24 23.56
C GLU A 7 13.15 19.05 24.31
N GLY A 8 12.26 18.38 23.60
CA GLY A 8 11.61 17.14 24.03
C GLY A 8 11.79 16.07 22.97
N GLY A 9 13.01 15.94 22.43
CA GLY A 9 13.40 14.75 21.68
C GLY A 9 13.21 13.55 22.61
N ASN A 10 12.35 12.62 22.21
CA ASN A 10 12.07 11.43 22.99
C ASN A 10 13.40 10.68 23.21
N PRO A 11 13.88 10.45 24.45
CA PRO A 11 15.21 9.88 24.72
C PRO A 11 15.38 8.43 24.23
N ASN A 12 14.35 7.86 23.61
CA ASN A 12 14.32 6.50 23.08
C ASN A 12 14.35 6.42 21.55
N LEU A 13 14.34 7.56 20.83
CA LEU A 13 14.44 7.56 19.36
C LEU A 13 15.86 7.94 18.95
N VAL A 14 16.46 7.13 18.08
CA VAL A 14 17.81 7.35 17.57
C VAL A 14 17.78 8.49 16.54
N GLU A 15 18.35 9.62 16.88
CA GLU A 15 18.63 10.67 15.90
C GLU A 15 19.76 10.20 14.97
N LEU A 16 19.39 9.88 13.73
CA LEU A 16 20.33 9.50 12.68
C LEU A 16 20.72 10.73 11.86
N ASP A 17 21.99 11.11 11.92
CA ASP A 17 22.55 12.09 10.99
C ASP A 17 22.86 11.41 9.64
N VAL A 18 21.83 11.32 8.80
CA VAL A 18 21.89 10.68 7.48
C VAL A 18 22.22 11.72 6.42
N HIS A 19 23.37 11.59 5.77
CA HIS A 19 23.77 12.46 4.69
C HIS A 19 22.89 12.25 3.45
N ILE A 20 22.62 13.33 2.70
CA ILE A 20 21.75 13.30 1.51
C ILE A 20 22.16 12.28 0.44
N TRP A 21 23.46 11.96 0.34
CA TRP A 21 23.95 10.96 -0.61
C TRP A 21 23.51 9.54 -0.22
N GLN A 22 23.34 9.25 1.07
CA GLN A 22 22.88 7.94 1.56
C GLN A 22 21.43 7.70 1.13
N TRP A 23 20.59 8.75 1.16
CA TRP A 23 19.25 8.72 0.57
C TRP A 23 19.28 8.45 -0.93
N GLY A 24 20.20 9.10 -1.66
CA GLY A 24 20.39 8.86 -3.09
C GLY A 24 20.80 7.41 -3.40
N VAL A 25 21.71 6.84 -2.63
CA VAL A 25 22.13 5.42 -2.77
C VAL A 25 20.99 4.47 -2.42
N LEU A 26 20.25 4.73 -1.34
CA LEU A 26 19.10 3.91 -0.93
C LEU A 26 18.01 3.92 -2.00
N LEU A 27 17.62 5.11 -2.48
CA LEU A 27 16.63 5.26 -3.54
C LEU A 27 17.10 4.61 -4.84
N GLY A 28 18.37 4.80 -5.22
CA GLY A 28 18.96 4.13 -6.38
C GLY A 28 18.94 2.61 -6.26
N PHE A 29 19.23 2.07 -5.08
CA PHE A 29 19.17 0.63 -4.80
C PHE A 29 17.73 0.10 -4.90
N ILE A 30 16.75 0.78 -4.29
CA ILE A 30 15.33 0.41 -4.38
C ILE A 30 14.85 0.43 -5.83
N LEU A 31 15.17 1.50 -6.57
CA LEU A 31 14.81 1.63 -7.99
C LEU A 31 15.46 0.54 -8.84
N ALA A 32 16.72 0.20 -8.57
CA ALA A 32 17.40 -0.89 -9.27
C ALA A 32 16.72 -2.25 -9.01
N LEU A 33 16.37 -2.55 -7.75
CA LEU A 33 15.63 -3.77 -7.40
C LEU A 33 14.26 -3.82 -8.08
N LEU A 34 13.52 -2.71 -8.08
CA LEU A 34 12.23 -2.59 -8.75
C LEU A 34 12.35 -2.80 -10.26
N LEU A 35 13.37 -2.19 -10.89
CA LEU A 35 13.64 -2.36 -12.31
C LEU A 35 14.00 -3.81 -12.64
N VAL A 36 14.84 -4.46 -11.84
CA VAL A 36 15.19 -5.89 -12.03
C VAL A 36 13.95 -6.76 -11.95
N ASP A 37 13.10 -6.56 -10.94
CA ASP A 37 11.85 -7.30 -10.78
C ASP A 37 10.93 -7.16 -12.01
N ILE A 38 10.73 -5.93 -12.47
CA ILE A 38 9.86 -5.63 -13.62
C ILE A 38 10.44 -6.16 -14.93
N LEU A 39 11.73 -5.95 -15.18
CA LEU A 39 12.36 -6.21 -16.49
C LEU A 39 12.81 -7.65 -16.66
N VAL A 40 13.24 -8.31 -15.57
CA VAL A 40 13.83 -9.65 -15.60
C VAL A 40 12.82 -10.71 -15.21
N PHE A 41 12.16 -10.56 -14.06
CA PHE A 41 11.28 -11.61 -13.52
C PHE A 41 9.88 -11.58 -14.16
N HIS A 42 9.29 -10.38 -14.31
CA HIS A 42 7.87 -10.27 -14.68
C HIS A 42 7.60 -9.88 -16.14
N ARG A 43 8.59 -10.05 -17.03
CA ARG A 43 8.48 -9.67 -18.45
C ARG A 43 7.41 -10.45 -19.24
N ARG A 44 6.96 -11.62 -18.75
CA ARG A 44 5.90 -12.42 -19.38
C ARG A 44 4.85 -12.87 -18.37
N ALA A 45 3.59 -12.56 -18.66
CA ALA A 45 2.46 -12.98 -17.85
C ALA A 45 2.32 -14.52 -17.86
N HIS A 46 2.73 -15.16 -16.77
CA HIS A 46 2.48 -16.58 -16.49
C HIS A 46 1.63 -16.69 -15.22
N ALA A 47 0.90 -17.80 -15.10
CA ALA A 47 0.20 -18.12 -13.86
C ALA A 47 1.24 -18.54 -12.82
N VAL A 48 1.51 -17.66 -11.85
CA VAL A 48 2.46 -17.91 -10.77
C VAL A 48 1.98 -19.12 -9.97
N LYS A 49 2.82 -20.15 -9.86
CA LYS A 49 2.54 -21.31 -9.01
C LYS A 49 2.79 -20.93 -7.55
N THR A 50 2.08 -21.54 -6.60
CA THR A 50 2.22 -21.25 -5.16
C THR A 50 3.66 -21.33 -4.66
N HIS A 51 4.45 -22.29 -5.17
CA HIS A 51 5.87 -22.45 -4.84
C HIS A 51 6.75 -21.31 -5.38
N GLU A 52 6.44 -20.79 -6.58
CA GLU A 52 7.15 -19.67 -7.19
C GLU A 52 6.91 -18.38 -6.40
N ALA A 53 5.65 -18.11 -6.05
CA ALA A 53 5.27 -16.99 -5.18
C ALA A 53 5.92 -17.06 -3.79
N ALA A 54 6.04 -18.27 -3.21
CA ALA A 54 6.68 -18.47 -1.92
C ALA A 54 8.19 -18.18 -1.97
N ILE A 55 8.87 -18.60 -3.04
CA ILE A 55 10.28 -18.28 -3.26
C ILE A 55 10.47 -16.78 -3.42
N GLU A 56 9.68 -16.14 -4.29
CA GLU A 56 9.76 -14.69 -4.53
C GLU A 56 9.55 -13.91 -3.23
N SER A 57 8.51 -14.25 -2.46
CA SER A 57 8.26 -13.64 -1.15
C SER A 57 9.44 -13.85 -0.20
N THR A 58 9.99 -15.06 -0.14
CA THR A 58 11.13 -15.38 0.73
C THR A 58 12.36 -14.55 0.35
N VAL A 59 12.65 -14.40 -0.95
CA VAL A 59 13.77 -13.58 -1.45
C VAL A 59 13.58 -12.12 -1.05
N TRP A 60 12.40 -11.54 -1.27
CA TRP A 60 12.11 -10.16 -0.92
C TRP A 60 12.16 -9.89 0.59
N ILE A 61 11.62 -10.82 1.40
CA ILE A 61 11.72 -10.73 2.86
C ILE A 61 13.18 -10.82 3.29
N SER A 62 13.96 -11.74 2.70
CA SER A 62 15.38 -11.93 3.02
C SER A 62 16.20 -10.69 2.69
N ILE A 63 15.93 -10.01 1.57
CA ILE A 63 16.60 -8.76 1.21
C ILE A 63 16.32 -7.67 2.26
N GLY A 64 15.07 -7.50 2.67
CA GLY A 64 14.70 -6.53 3.72
C GLY A 64 15.36 -6.85 5.07
N VAL A 65 15.31 -8.11 5.49
CA VAL A 65 15.97 -8.55 6.74
C VAL A 65 17.50 -8.40 6.63
N ALA A 66 18.12 -8.75 5.50
CA ALA A 66 19.56 -8.58 5.30
C ALA A 66 19.98 -7.11 5.32
N PHE A 67 19.11 -6.19 4.88
CA PHE A 67 19.38 -4.75 4.98
C PHE A 67 19.50 -4.28 6.44
N SER A 68 18.87 -4.97 7.40
CA SER A 68 19.08 -4.67 8.83
C SER A 68 20.55 -4.84 9.26
N LEU A 69 21.33 -5.70 8.59
CA LEU A 69 22.78 -5.83 8.85
C LEU A 69 23.55 -4.58 8.40
N VAL A 70 23.10 -3.93 7.32
CA VAL A 70 23.67 -2.66 6.87
C VAL A 70 23.40 -1.57 7.89
N ILE A 71 22.16 -1.51 8.41
CA ILE A 71 21.80 -0.57 9.47
C ILE A 71 22.58 -0.85 10.76
N LEU A 72 22.74 -2.11 11.13
CA LEU A 72 23.52 -2.51 12.30
C LEU A 72 24.98 -2.07 12.19
N TRP A 73 25.57 -2.22 11.00
CA TRP A 73 26.96 -1.87 10.76
C TRP A 73 27.23 -0.36 10.73
N TRP A 74 26.30 0.43 10.19
CA TRP A 74 26.48 1.89 10.06
C TRP A 74 25.90 2.71 11.22
N PHE A 75 24.76 2.29 11.77
CA PHE A 75 23.97 3.09 12.71
C PHE A 75 23.75 2.39 14.06
N GLY A 76 24.22 1.14 14.21
CA GLY A 76 24.22 0.42 15.47
C GLY A 76 22.89 -0.26 15.82
N GLY A 77 22.85 -0.87 17.01
CA GLY A 77 21.76 -1.76 17.42
C GLY A 77 20.42 -1.07 17.65
N ALA A 78 20.43 0.15 18.21
CA ALA A 78 19.19 0.88 18.48
C ALA A 78 18.47 1.27 17.17
N ALA A 79 19.20 1.81 16.20
CA ALA A 79 18.67 2.13 14.86
C ALA A 79 18.17 0.88 14.12
N THR A 80 18.86 -0.25 14.31
CA THR A 80 18.43 -1.54 13.75
C THR A 80 17.11 -2.01 14.36
N GLY A 81 16.91 -1.78 15.66
CA GLY A 81 15.65 -2.07 16.34
C GLY A 81 14.49 -1.25 15.77
N GLU A 82 14.69 0.04 15.56
CA GLU A 82 13.69 0.92 14.93
C GLU A 82 13.40 0.51 13.48
N TYR A 83 14.43 0.23 12.69
CA TYR A 83 14.28 -0.28 11.32
C TYR A 83 13.46 -1.58 11.29
N MET A 84 13.80 -2.55 12.14
CA MET A 84 13.12 -3.85 12.16
C MET A 84 11.67 -3.71 12.63
N SER A 85 11.42 -2.81 13.59
CA SER A 85 10.08 -2.51 14.08
C SER A 85 9.22 -1.89 12.97
N GLY A 86 9.75 -0.89 12.26
CA GLY A 86 9.08 -0.30 11.09
C GLY A 86 8.87 -1.32 9.97
N TYR A 87 9.88 -2.14 9.66
CA TYR A 87 9.79 -3.19 8.65
C TYR A 87 8.68 -4.20 8.96
N LEU A 88 8.57 -4.65 10.22
CA LEU A 88 7.52 -5.59 10.64
C LEU A 88 6.13 -4.95 10.59
N ILE A 89 5.99 -3.68 11.00
CA ILE A 89 4.72 -2.96 10.92
C ILE A 89 4.27 -2.83 9.46
N GLU A 90 5.15 -2.36 8.57
CA GLU A 90 4.85 -2.24 7.14
C GLU A 90 4.53 -3.59 6.50
N LYS A 91 5.23 -4.66 6.90
CA LYS A 91 4.93 -6.01 6.43
C LYS A 91 3.57 -6.51 6.90
N SER A 92 3.21 -6.27 8.16
CA SER A 92 1.90 -6.61 8.71
C SER A 92 0.77 -5.92 7.93
N LEU A 93 0.91 -4.61 7.69
CA LEU A 93 -0.04 -3.82 6.89
C LEU A 93 -0.15 -4.35 5.45
N SER A 94 0.96 -4.74 4.83
CA SER A 94 0.93 -5.31 3.48
C SER A 94 0.17 -6.64 3.39
N ILE A 95 0.20 -7.46 4.45
CA ILE A 95 -0.49 -8.76 4.50
C ILE A 95 -2.01 -8.54 4.59
N ASP A 96 -2.44 -7.58 5.41
CA ASP A 96 -3.86 -7.20 5.52
C ASP A 96 -4.42 -6.70 4.18
N ASN A 97 -3.65 -5.83 3.51
CA ASN A 97 -4.02 -5.32 2.17
C ASN A 97 -4.16 -6.45 1.14
N VAL A 98 -3.23 -7.41 1.11
CA VAL A 98 -3.31 -8.57 0.19
C VAL A 98 -4.56 -9.42 0.46
N PHE A 99 -4.98 -9.56 1.72
CA PHE A 99 -6.20 -10.31 2.06
C PHE A 99 -7.45 -9.62 1.51
N VAL A 100 -7.56 -8.29 1.69
CA VAL A 100 -8.67 -7.52 1.13
C VAL A 100 -8.69 -7.62 -0.40
N TRP A 101 -7.53 -7.54 -1.04
CA TRP A 101 -7.42 -7.67 -2.50
C TRP A 101 -7.85 -9.06 -2.98
N ALA A 102 -7.48 -10.13 -2.28
CA ALA A 102 -7.90 -11.49 -2.59
C ALA A 102 -9.43 -11.66 -2.48
N LEU A 103 -10.04 -11.06 -1.45
CA LEU A 103 -11.50 -11.06 -1.27
C LEU A 103 -12.20 -10.34 -2.44
N ILE A 104 -11.71 -9.16 -2.83
CA ILE A 104 -12.25 -8.38 -3.95
C ILE A 104 -12.11 -9.16 -5.26
N LEU A 105 -10.91 -9.67 -5.57
CA LEU A 105 -10.66 -10.42 -6.80
C LEU A 105 -11.51 -11.70 -6.90
N SER A 106 -11.72 -12.38 -5.77
CA SER A 106 -12.57 -13.57 -5.67
C SER A 106 -14.05 -13.21 -5.88
N TYR A 107 -14.53 -12.13 -5.26
CA TYR A 107 -15.91 -11.64 -5.41
C TYR A 107 -16.25 -11.34 -6.87
N PHE A 108 -15.34 -10.65 -7.58
CA PHE A 108 -15.50 -10.34 -9.00
C PHE A 108 -15.12 -11.49 -9.95
N LYS A 109 -14.77 -12.67 -9.41
CA LYS A 109 -14.36 -13.88 -10.17
C LYS A 109 -13.29 -13.58 -11.22
N VAL A 110 -12.32 -12.73 -10.88
CA VAL A 110 -11.27 -12.30 -11.81
C VAL A 110 -10.38 -13.50 -12.16
N PRO A 111 -10.29 -13.88 -13.45
CA PRO A 111 -9.43 -15.01 -13.86
C PRO A 111 -7.97 -14.79 -13.46
N SER A 112 -7.26 -15.83 -12.99
CA SER A 112 -5.89 -15.74 -12.47
C SER A 112 -4.89 -15.09 -13.44
N LYS A 113 -5.11 -15.23 -14.75
CA LYS A 113 -4.31 -14.56 -15.80
C LYS A 113 -4.35 -13.02 -15.75
N TYR A 114 -5.37 -12.43 -15.12
CA TYR A 114 -5.56 -10.98 -15.02
C TYR A 114 -5.29 -10.44 -13.61
N GLN A 115 -5.29 -11.31 -12.59
CA GLN A 115 -5.04 -10.92 -11.20
C GLN A 115 -3.69 -10.22 -11.07
N HIS A 116 -2.60 -10.78 -11.62
CA HIS A 116 -1.28 -10.16 -11.55
C HIS A 116 -1.24 -8.74 -12.13
N ARG A 117 -1.97 -8.47 -13.22
CA ARG A 117 -2.01 -7.13 -13.81
C ARG A 117 -2.76 -6.14 -12.92
N VAL A 118 -3.88 -6.55 -12.34
CA VAL A 118 -4.64 -5.71 -11.40
C VAL A 118 -3.81 -5.42 -10.15
N LEU A 119 -3.16 -6.45 -9.60
CA LEU A 119 -2.25 -6.33 -8.45
C LEU A 119 -1.09 -5.39 -8.78
N PHE A 120 -0.46 -5.53 -9.94
CA PHE A 120 0.65 -4.67 -10.37
C PHE A 120 0.25 -3.19 -10.45
N TRP A 121 -0.86 -2.88 -11.13
CA TRP A 121 -1.36 -1.50 -11.21
C TRP A 121 -1.85 -1.00 -9.86
N GLY A 122 -2.44 -1.87 -9.04
CA GLY A 122 -2.87 -1.56 -7.67
C GLY A 122 -1.71 -1.18 -6.76
N ILE A 123 -0.59 -1.91 -6.79
CA ILE A 123 0.63 -1.59 -6.01
C ILE A 123 1.19 -0.24 -6.46
N PHE A 124 1.29 -0.01 -7.77
CA PHE A 124 1.81 1.27 -8.28
C PHE A 124 0.88 2.44 -7.93
N GLY A 125 -0.44 2.26 -8.08
CA GLY A 125 -1.46 3.24 -7.68
C GLY A 125 -1.40 3.55 -6.20
N ALA A 126 -1.37 2.53 -5.35
CA ALA A 126 -1.19 2.62 -3.90
C ALA A 126 0.07 3.42 -3.53
N LEU A 127 1.22 3.10 -4.14
CA LEU A 127 2.47 3.81 -3.87
C LEU A 127 2.40 5.29 -4.25
N VAL A 128 1.80 5.61 -5.39
CA VAL A 128 1.62 7.01 -5.83
C VAL A 128 0.65 7.74 -4.91
N MET A 129 -0.48 7.13 -4.56
CA MET A 129 -1.47 7.70 -3.64
C MET A 129 -0.86 7.94 -2.27
N ARG A 130 -0.07 7.00 -1.76
CA ARG A 130 0.68 7.12 -0.51
C ARG A 130 1.65 8.29 -0.56
N ALA A 131 2.43 8.44 -1.65
CA ALA A 131 3.32 9.58 -1.82
C ALA A 131 2.54 10.92 -1.82
N ILE A 132 1.44 11.00 -2.58
CA ILE A 132 0.57 12.19 -2.62
C ILE A 132 0.04 12.50 -1.22
N PHE A 133 -0.48 11.49 -0.51
CA PHE A 133 -1.06 11.67 0.82
C PHE A 133 -0.03 12.13 1.85
N ILE A 134 1.20 11.61 1.79
CA ILE A 134 2.31 12.04 2.64
C ILE A 134 2.66 13.50 2.36
N PHE A 135 2.91 13.88 1.10
CA PHE A 135 3.28 15.26 0.77
C PHE A 135 2.15 16.27 1.00
N ALA A 136 0.91 15.89 0.67
CA ALA A 136 -0.26 16.72 0.93
C ALA A 136 -0.51 16.84 2.44
N GLY A 137 -0.35 15.76 3.20
CA GLY A 137 -0.44 15.75 4.65
C GLY A 137 0.62 16.64 5.31
N LEU A 138 1.87 16.54 4.86
CA LEU A 138 2.97 17.40 5.30
C LEU A 138 2.63 18.89 5.08
N GLY A 139 2.23 19.27 3.86
CA GLY A 139 1.85 20.65 3.57
C GLY A 139 0.62 21.14 4.35
N LEU A 140 -0.33 20.24 4.64
CA LEU A 140 -1.51 20.57 5.42
C LEU A 140 -1.19 20.78 6.91
N ILE A 141 -0.28 19.99 7.47
CA ILE A 141 0.19 20.12 8.85
C ILE A 141 0.99 21.41 9.02
N GLU A 142 1.85 21.77 8.06
CA GLU A 142 2.58 23.04 8.06
C GLU A 142 1.65 24.24 8.02
N ALA A 143 0.54 24.16 7.28
CA ALA A 143 -0.44 25.24 7.18
C ALA A 143 -1.39 25.33 8.40
N PHE A 144 -1.75 24.19 9.01
CA PHE A 144 -2.78 24.14 10.05
C PHE A 144 -2.46 23.09 11.13
N SER A 145 -1.86 23.52 12.24
CA SER A 145 -1.51 22.63 13.37
C SER A 145 -2.70 21.91 14.02
N TRP A 146 -3.91 22.46 13.94
CA TRP A 146 -5.12 21.81 14.49
C TRP A 146 -5.56 20.56 13.71
N VAL A 147 -5.08 20.41 12.47
CA VAL A 147 -5.37 19.25 11.61
C VAL A 147 -4.84 17.96 12.22
N LEU A 148 -3.72 18.01 12.97
CA LEU A 148 -3.19 16.86 13.69
C LEU A 148 -4.19 16.28 14.69
N TYR A 149 -4.94 17.13 15.41
CA TYR A 149 -5.96 16.67 16.36
C TYR A 149 -7.15 16.04 15.64
N VAL A 150 -7.51 16.56 14.46
CA VAL A 150 -8.58 15.98 13.63
C VAL A 150 -8.18 14.62 13.09
N PHE A 151 -6.98 14.50 12.51
CA PHE A 151 -6.47 13.23 12.01
C PHE A 151 -6.32 12.22 13.14
N GLY A 152 -5.74 12.61 14.27
CA GLY A 152 -5.64 11.75 15.45
C GLY A 152 -7.01 11.29 15.96
N GLY A 153 -8.00 12.20 16.01
CA GLY A 153 -9.37 11.85 16.38
C GLY A 153 -10.04 10.90 15.38
N LEU A 154 -9.83 11.10 14.08
CA LEU A 154 -10.33 10.24 13.02
C LEU A 154 -9.69 8.84 13.07
N LEU A 155 -8.39 8.75 13.35
CA LEU A 155 -7.67 7.49 13.54
C LEU A 155 -8.16 6.75 14.79
N LEU A 156 -8.36 7.45 15.91
CA LEU A 156 -8.94 6.85 17.11
C LEU A 156 -10.37 6.37 16.88
N PHE A 157 -11.17 7.15 16.14
CA PHE A 157 -12.54 6.76 15.80
C PHE A 157 -12.58 5.52 14.90
N THR A 158 -11.73 5.45 13.87
CA THR A 158 -11.64 4.29 12.97
C THR A 158 -11.11 3.06 13.69
N ALA A 159 -10.06 3.19 14.51
CA ALA A 159 -9.55 2.10 15.35
C ALA A 159 -10.60 1.59 16.34
N ALA A 160 -11.31 2.49 17.03
CA ALA A 160 -12.40 2.12 17.93
C ALA A 160 -13.52 1.41 17.17
N ARG A 161 -13.93 1.95 16.02
CA ARG A 161 -14.94 1.32 15.17
C ARG A 161 -14.53 -0.08 14.73
N LEU A 162 -13.25 -0.30 14.39
CA LEU A 162 -12.73 -1.62 14.00
C LEU A 162 -12.81 -2.61 15.17
N VAL A 163 -12.47 -2.19 16.38
CA VAL A 163 -12.53 -3.03 17.60
C VAL A 163 -13.98 -3.34 18.01
N PHE A 164 -14.90 -2.40 17.85
CA PHE A 164 -16.31 -2.54 18.26
C PHE A 164 -17.24 -3.04 17.16
N THR A 165 -16.76 -3.18 15.92
CA THR A 165 -17.54 -3.83 14.85
C THR A 165 -17.28 -5.33 14.95
N ASP A 166 -18.21 -6.06 15.56
CA ASP A 166 -18.13 -7.51 15.65
C ASP A 166 -17.92 -8.14 14.27
N SER A 167 -16.97 -9.07 14.19
CA SER A 167 -16.66 -9.94 13.06
C SER A 167 -17.79 -10.93 12.73
N ALA A 168 -19.05 -10.52 12.93
CA ALA A 168 -20.22 -11.22 12.43
C ALA A 168 -20.22 -11.04 10.92
N HIS A 169 -19.98 -12.15 10.21
CA HIS A 169 -20.07 -12.33 8.76
C HIS A 169 -20.55 -11.08 8.02
N VAL A 170 -19.60 -10.31 7.51
CA VAL A 170 -19.88 -9.27 6.52
C VAL A 170 -20.40 -10.01 5.30
N ASP A 171 -21.72 -10.19 5.21
CA ASP A 171 -22.40 -10.54 3.97
C ASP A 171 -22.03 -9.45 2.95
N PRO A 172 -21.13 -9.74 2.00
CA PRO A 172 -20.60 -8.70 1.11
C PRO A 172 -21.73 -8.08 0.27
N GLU A 173 -22.79 -8.84 0.00
CA GLU A 173 -23.99 -8.37 -0.71
C GLU A 173 -24.70 -7.17 -0.05
N ASN A 174 -24.48 -6.91 1.25
CA ASN A 174 -25.15 -5.82 1.97
C ASN A 174 -24.22 -4.65 2.34
N SER A 175 -22.94 -4.70 1.98
CA SER A 175 -22.03 -3.60 2.25
C SER A 175 -22.42 -2.38 1.43
N LYS A 176 -22.74 -1.27 2.12
CA LYS A 176 -23.00 0.04 1.50
C LYS A 176 -21.87 0.44 0.53
N PHE A 177 -20.66 -0.05 0.76
CA PHE A 177 -19.51 0.13 -0.10
C PHE A 177 -19.72 -0.50 -1.49
N LEU A 178 -20.08 -1.79 -1.56
CA LEU A 178 -20.35 -2.47 -2.84
C LEU A 178 -21.50 -1.82 -3.62
N ARG A 179 -22.51 -1.31 -2.91
CA ARG A 179 -23.65 -0.58 -3.53
C ARG A 179 -23.26 0.79 -4.08
N VAL A 180 -22.31 1.48 -3.42
CA VAL A 180 -21.74 2.76 -3.91
C VAL A 180 -20.87 2.51 -5.14
N ILE A 181 -20.07 1.44 -5.15
CA ILE A 181 -19.26 1.06 -6.32
C ILE A 181 -20.14 0.70 -7.52
N GLN A 182 -21.19 -0.10 -7.32
CA GLN A 182 -22.19 -0.41 -8.37
C GLN A 182 -22.95 0.85 -8.86
N ARG A 183 -23.05 1.89 -8.04
CA ARG A 183 -23.69 3.16 -8.40
C ARG A 183 -22.79 4.07 -9.22
N PHE A 184 -21.48 4.03 -8.99
CA PHE A 184 -20.49 4.86 -9.69
C PHE A 184 -19.93 4.19 -10.96
N VAL A 185 -19.99 2.87 -11.07
CA VAL A 185 -19.51 2.15 -12.25
C VAL A 185 -20.66 1.42 -12.95
N LYS A 186 -21.07 1.94 -14.11
CA LYS A 186 -21.88 1.18 -15.09
C LYS A 186 -20.98 0.13 -15.74
N THR A 187 -20.81 -1.01 -15.07
CA THR A 187 -20.14 -2.18 -15.64
C THR A 187 -20.95 -2.74 -16.80
N SER A 188 -20.32 -3.02 -17.94
CA SER A 188 -20.91 -3.94 -18.91
C SER A 188 -20.89 -5.36 -18.32
N ASP A 189 -21.94 -6.14 -18.54
CA ASP A 189 -22.05 -7.55 -18.07
C ASP A 189 -20.96 -8.47 -18.63
N GLU A 190 -20.17 -8.01 -19.62
CA GLU A 190 -19.12 -8.78 -20.29
C GLU A 190 -17.72 -8.26 -19.95
N LEU A 191 -16.85 -9.18 -19.52
CA LEU A 191 -15.39 -9.01 -19.45
C LEU A 191 -14.81 -8.94 -20.87
N ASP A 192 -14.59 -7.73 -21.39
CA ASP A 192 -13.96 -7.52 -22.70
C ASP A 192 -12.42 -7.66 -22.64
N GLY A 193 -11.96 -8.86 -22.30
CA GLY A 193 -10.54 -9.22 -22.33
C GLY A 193 -9.69 -8.54 -21.26
N GLN A 194 -8.62 -7.84 -21.68
CA GLN A 194 -7.55 -7.26 -20.83
C GLN A 194 -7.64 -5.73 -20.64
N LYS A 195 -8.67 -5.08 -21.17
CA LYS A 195 -8.71 -3.61 -21.23
C LYS A 195 -9.35 -3.03 -19.97
N LEU A 196 -8.72 -2.05 -19.32
CA LEU A 196 -9.30 -1.31 -18.19
C LEU A 196 -10.50 -0.44 -18.62
N PHE A 197 -10.50 -0.02 -19.88
CA PHE A 197 -11.59 0.70 -20.52
C PHE A 197 -11.93 0.00 -21.84
N THR A 198 -13.20 -0.30 -22.06
CA THR A 198 -13.70 -0.74 -23.37
C THR A 198 -14.48 0.38 -24.04
N ILE A 199 -14.61 0.33 -25.36
CA ILE A 199 -15.46 1.24 -26.12
C ILE A 199 -16.58 0.39 -26.70
N LYS A 200 -17.79 0.53 -26.18
CA LYS A 200 -19.02 -0.08 -26.72
C LYS A 200 -19.91 1.05 -27.21
N ASP A 201 -20.40 0.97 -28.45
CA ASP A 201 -21.26 1.97 -29.08
C ASP A 201 -20.72 3.43 -29.07
N GLY A 202 -19.41 3.60 -29.28
CA GLY A 202 -18.77 4.93 -29.37
C GLY A 202 -18.54 5.65 -28.03
N VAL A 203 -18.89 5.02 -26.91
CA VAL A 203 -18.71 5.57 -25.56
C VAL A 203 -17.63 4.76 -24.81
N ARG A 204 -16.66 5.45 -24.18
CA ARG A 204 -15.69 4.81 -23.28
C ARG A 204 -16.40 4.34 -22.00
N LEU A 205 -16.42 3.03 -21.79
CA LEU A 205 -16.98 2.37 -20.61
C LEU A 205 -15.84 1.82 -19.75
N ALA A 206 -15.90 2.09 -18.45
CA ALA A 206 -15.02 1.48 -17.47
C ALA A 206 -15.38 -0.01 -17.32
N THR A 207 -14.40 -0.88 -17.49
CA THR A 207 -14.60 -2.32 -17.30
C THR A 207 -14.65 -2.67 -15.80
N PRO A 208 -15.19 -3.84 -15.42
CA PRO A 208 -15.15 -4.33 -14.04
C PRO A 208 -13.74 -4.30 -13.41
N LEU A 209 -12.67 -4.44 -14.21
CA LEU A 209 -11.28 -4.38 -13.74
C LEU A 209 -10.88 -2.98 -13.24
N PHE A 210 -11.42 -1.92 -13.83
CA PHE A 210 -11.18 -0.56 -13.36
C PHE A 210 -11.93 -0.25 -12.06
N ALA A 211 -13.14 -0.80 -11.90
CA ALA A 211 -13.88 -0.71 -10.65
C ALA A 211 -13.12 -1.38 -9.50
N VAL A 212 -12.57 -2.57 -9.76
CA VAL A 212 -11.72 -3.30 -8.82
C VAL A 212 -10.45 -2.53 -8.47
N LEU A 213 -9.81 -1.90 -9.46
CA LEU A 213 -8.62 -1.07 -9.23
C LEU A 213 -8.94 0.12 -8.30
N LEU A 214 -10.01 0.87 -8.57
CA LEU A 214 -10.44 1.98 -7.72
C LEU A 214 -10.82 1.54 -6.30
N LEU A 215 -11.41 0.35 -6.17
CA LEU A 215 -11.72 -0.29 -4.90
C LEU A 215 -10.46 -0.55 -4.08
N ILE A 216 -9.47 -1.16 -4.73
CA ILE A 216 -8.18 -1.50 -4.15
C ILE A 216 -7.44 -0.23 -3.71
N GLU A 217 -7.36 0.77 -4.59
CA GLU A 217 -6.75 2.06 -4.27
C GLU A 217 -7.50 2.79 -3.15
N GLY A 218 -8.82 2.72 -3.12
CA GLY A 218 -9.64 3.31 -2.08
C GLY A 218 -9.44 2.66 -0.70
N THR A 219 -9.25 1.34 -0.65
CA THR A 219 -8.96 0.65 0.62
C THR A 219 -7.55 0.94 1.14
N ASP A 220 -6.56 1.09 0.26
CA ASP A 220 -5.18 1.36 0.67
C ASP A 220 -5.00 2.75 1.32
N VAL A 221 -5.88 3.71 1.01
CA VAL A 221 -5.84 5.10 1.52
C VAL A 221 -6.54 5.27 2.87
N ILE A 222 -7.45 4.35 3.26
CA ILE A 222 -8.28 4.47 4.47
C ILE A 222 -7.62 3.74 5.65
#